data_AF-A0A0F9F7G1-F1
#
_entry.id   AF-A0A0F9F7G1-F1
#
_cell.length_a   1.000
_cell.length_b   1.000
_cell.length_c   1.000
_cell.angle_alpha   90.00
_cell.angle_beta   90.00
_cell.angle_gamma   90.00
#
_symmetry.space_group_name_H-M   'P 1'
#
loop_
_entity.id
_entity.type
_entity.pdbx_description
1 polymer ?
#
loop_
_entity_poly.entity_id
_entity_poly.type
_entity_poly.pdbx_seq_one_letter_code
_entity_poly.pdbx_strand_id
1 'polypeptide(L)' 'VSLRLSLGPPDKRKRDLSNFVKAIEDRLVAHNVLRDDSDVWRLEVFWDRSIKGARVEITPMGAVA' A
#
# COMPACT_ATOMS: atom_id res chain seq x y z
N VAL A 1 -11.09 -2.04 4.30
CA VAL A 1 -10.60 -2.09 2.89
C VAL A 1 -9.48 -3.11 2.76
N SER A 2 -9.22 -3.57 1.54
CA SER A 2 -8.04 -4.36 1.19
C SER A 2 -7.09 -3.52 0.36
N LEU A 3 -5.79 -3.58 0.67
CA LEU A 3 -4.73 -2.93 -0.08
C LEU A 3 -3.81 -3.97 -0.75
N ARG A 4 -3.43 -3.70 -1.99
CA ARG A 4 -2.36 -4.40 -2.70
C ARG A 4 -1.33 -3.39 -3.18
N LEU A 5 -0.10 -3.53 -2.70
CA LEU A 5 1.02 -2.62 -2.94
C LEU A 5 2.08 -3.32 -3.80
N SER A 6 2.25 -2.83 -5.02
CA SER A 6 3.32 -3.25 -5.92
C SER A 6 4.40 -2.18 -5.95
N LEU A 7 5.59 -2.52 -5.44
CA LEU A 7 6.68 -1.55 -5.28
C LEU A 7 7.81 -1.83 -6.25
N GLY A 8 8.19 -0.81 -7.02
CA GLY A 8 9.43 -0.80 -7.76
C GLY A 8 10.62 -0.54 -6.83
N PRO A 9 11.66 -1.39 -6.80
CA PRO A 9 12.85 -1.13 -5.99
C PRO A 9 13.49 0.20 -6.44
N PRO A 10 13.58 1.21 -5.56
CA PRO A 10 13.99 2.55 -5.96
C PRO A 10 15.48 2.67 -6.27
N ASP A 11 16.29 1.81 -5.64
CA ASP A 11 17.74 1.74 -5.80
C ASP A 11 18.24 0.31 -5.55
N LYS A 12 19.57 0.12 -5.58
CA LYS A 12 20.22 -1.17 -5.28
C LYS A 12 20.36 -1.45 -3.78
N ARG A 13 19.83 -0.58 -2.89
CA ARG A 13 19.98 -0.75 -1.44
C ARG A 13 18.93 -1.74 -0.94
N LYS A 14 19.27 -2.44 0.14
CA LYS A 14 18.28 -3.23 0.87
C LYS A 14 17.33 -2.28 1.57
N ARG A 15 16.04 -2.43 1.32
CA ARG A 15 14.98 -1.69 1.98
C ARG A 15 13.91 -2.68 2.43
N ASP A 16 13.36 -2.45 3.60
CA ASP A 16 12.24 -3.21 4.10
C ASP A 16 10.93 -2.73 3.45
N LEU A 17 10.09 -3.67 3.01
CA LEU A 17 8.78 -3.36 2.45
C LEU A 17 7.91 -2.58 3.44
N SER A 18 8.03 -2.87 4.74
CA SER A 18 7.27 -2.21 5.81
C SER A 18 7.47 -0.69 5.87
N ASN A 19 8.67 -0.19 5.55
CA ASN A 19 8.94 1.24 5.51
C ASN A 19 8.09 1.95 4.43
N PHE A 20 7.89 1.28 3.29
CA PHE A 20 7.05 1.80 2.21
C PHE A 20 5.57 1.67 2.52
N VAL A 21 5.17 0.55 3.13
CA VAL A 21 3.79 0.33 3.59
C VAL A 21 3.34 1.52 4.44
N LYS A 22 4.08 1.85 5.51
CA LYS A 22 3.69 2.94 6.40
C LYS A 22 3.67 4.30 5.70
N ALA A 23 4.69 4.58 4.87
CA ALA A 23 4.73 5.82 4.11
C ALA A 23 3.57 5.97 3.11
N ILE A 24 3.09 4.87 2.54
CA ILE A 24 1.93 4.86 1.64
C ILE A 24 0.64 5.04 2.44
N GLU A 25 0.46 4.31 3.54
CA GLU A 25 -0.71 4.45 4.42
C GLU A 25 -0.86 5.88 4.93
N ASP A 26 0.22 6.49 5.43
CA ASP A 26 0.22 7.88 5.89
C ASP A 26 -0.20 8.85 4.79
N ARG A 27 0.24 8.61 3.55
CA ARG A 27 -0.15 9.43 2.39
C ARG A 27 -1.61 9.23 2.01
N LEU A 28 -2.11 8.00 2.05
CA LEU A 28 -3.52 7.72 1.76
C LEU A 28 -4.44 8.39 2.78
N VAL A 29 -4.06 8.39 4.06
CA VAL A 29 -4.79 9.09 5.13
C VAL A 29 -4.69 10.60 4.96
N ALA A 30 -3.49 11.15 4.72
CA ALA A 30 -3.29 12.60 4.54
C ALA A 30 -4.05 13.18 3.34
N HIS A 31 -4.37 12.36 2.34
CA HIS A 31 -5.16 12.73 1.16
C HIS A 31 -6.64 12.31 1.24
N ASN A 32 -7.12 11.86 2.41
CA ASN A 32 -8.49 11.39 2.64
C ASN A 32 -8.95 10.25 1.69
N VAL A 33 -8.01 9.46 1.17
CA VAL A 33 -8.33 8.22 0.42
C VAL A 33 -8.72 7.11 1.39
N LEU A 34 -8.01 7.04 2.52
CA LEU A 34 -8.41 6.28 3.70
C LEU A 34 -8.79 7.27 4.79
N ARG A 35 -9.80 6.92 5.59
CA ARG A 35 -10.14 7.70 6.78
C ARG A 35 -9.10 7.48 7.88
N ASP A 36 -8.69 6.23 8.05
CA ASP A 36 -7.71 5.79 9.04
C ASP A 36 -6.98 4.55 8.48
N ASP A 37 -5.70 4.34 8.82
CA ASP A 37 -4.96 3.15 8.38
C ASP A 37 -5.45 1.87 9.09
N SER A 38 -6.11 2.00 10.24
CA SER A 38 -6.82 0.90 10.92
C SER A 38 -8.01 0.34 10.12
N ASP A 39 -8.52 1.09 9.13
CA ASP A 39 -9.58 0.59 8.24
C ASP A 39 -9.04 -0.44 7.21
N VAL A 40 -7.73 -0.71 7.16
CA VAL A 40 -7.10 -1.72 6.30
C VAL A 40 -7.13 -3.10 6.97
N TRP A 41 -7.99 -3.99 6.49
CA TRP A 41 -8.19 -5.34 7.04
C TRP A 41 -7.38 -6.41 6.32
N ARG A 42 -6.87 -6.10 5.12
CA ARG A 42 -6.00 -6.97 4.33
C ARG A 42 -4.95 -6.12 3.63
N LEU A 43 -3.70 -6.53 3.74
CA LEU A 43 -2.57 -5.90 3.08
C LEU A 43 -1.71 -6.95 2.39
N GLU A 44 -1.51 -6.80 1.08
CA GLU A 44 -0.54 -7.55 0.30
C GLU A 44 0.53 -6.59 -0.20
N VAL A 45 1.80 -6.89 0.05
CA VAL A 45 2.92 -6.04 -0.37
C VAL A 45 4.04 -6.88 -0.97
N PHE A 46 4.54 -6.46 -2.13
CA PHE A 46 5.63 -7.16 -2.81
C PHE A 46 6.44 -6.24 -3.71
N TRP A 47 7.65 -6.70 -4.02
CA TRP A 47 8.50 -6.06 -5.02
C TRP A 47 8.07 -6.46 -6.43
N ASP A 48 7.91 -5.46 -7.30
CA ASP A 48 7.62 -5.61 -8.71
C ASP A 48 8.60 -4.78 -9.55
N ARG A 49 9.54 -5.45 -10.22
CA ARG A 49 10.57 -4.79 -11.04
C ARG A 49 10.02 -4.16 -12.32
N SER A 50 8.78 -4.45 -12.70
CA SER A 50 8.13 -3.85 -13.87
C SER A 50 7.60 -2.44 -13.59
N ILE A 51 7.45 -2.06 -12.32
CA ILE A 51 6.89 -0.79 -11.90
C ILE A 51 8.02 0.18 -11.51
N LYS A 52 7.90 1.44 -11.94
CA LYS A 52 8.76 2.52 -11.48
C LYS A 52 8.01 3.31 -10.40
N GLY A 53 8.43 3.19 -9.13
CA GLY A 53 7.77 3.83 -8.00
C GLY A 53 6.84 2.88 -7.24
N ALA A 54 5.59 3.29 -6.98
CA ALA A 54 4.62 2.48 -6.25
C ALA A 54 3.27 2.47 -6.98
N ARG A 55 2.62 1.31 -7.02
CA ARG A 55 1.23 1.15 -7.44
C ARG A 55 0.41 0.63 -6.27
N VAL A 56 -0.72 1.28 -6.03
CA VAL A 56 -1.63 1.01 -4.92
C VAL A 56 -2.98 0.64 -5.51
N GLU A 57 -3.45 -0.57 -5.22
CA GLU A 57 -4.81 -1.01 -5.55
C GLU A 57 -5.61 -1.11 -4.26
N ILE A 58 -6.78 -0.46 -4.26
CA ILE A 58 -7.67 -0.35 -3.09
C ILE A 58 -8.99 -1.01 -3.44
N THR A 59 -9.36 -2.03 -2.67
CA THR A 59 -10.62 -2.76 -2.85
C THR A 59 -11.50 -2.55 -1.62
N PRO A 60 -12.71 -1.97 -1.77
CA PRO A 60 -13.69 -1.95 -0.69
C PRO A 60 -14.01 -3.38 -0.26
N MET A 61 -13.87 -3.66 1.02
CA MET A 61 -14.39 -4.91 1.59
C MET A 61 -15.78 -4.56 2.10
N GLY A 62 -16.81 -4.90 1.31
CA GLY A 62 -18.18 -4.71 1.75
C GLY A 62 -18.47 -5.53 3.01
N ALA A 63 -19.44 -5.09 3.81
CA ALA A 63 -20.19 -6.04 4.63
C ALA A 63 -20.81 -7.04 3.65
N VAL A 64 -20.56 -8.33 3.86
CA VAL A 64 -21.34 -9.37 3.18
C VAL A 64 -22.80 -9.10 3.59
N ALA A 65 -23.63 -8.77 2.59
CA ALA A 65 -25.06 -8.53 2.76
C ALA A 65 -25.76 -9.78 3.31
#